data_AF-A0A8J4WVE3-F1
#
_entry.id   AF-A0A8J4WVE3-F1
#
_cell.length_a   1.000
_cell.length_b   1.000
_cell.length_c   1.000
_cell.angle_alpha   90.00
_cell.angle_beta   90.00
_cell.angle_gamma   90.00
#
_symmetry.space_group_name_H-M   'P 1'
#
loop_
_entity.id
_entity.type
_entity.pdbx_description
1 polymer ?
#
loop_
_entity_poly.entity_id
_entity_poly.type
_entity_poly.pdbx_seq_one_letter_code
_entity_poly.pdbx_strand_id
1 'polypeptide(L)'
;SLQFHCVSSRHGDSPSTTVNQHLSFDGVRKSLSDLEEELIKIPQHAVAAQMIFSSEPQSREDFLHYFCDLTLDPNTVNYNLILSEENRAVTCSKKDQPYSDHPQRFDYCNQ
;
A
#
# COMPACT_ATOMS: atom_id res chain seq x y z
N SER A 1 -10.22 27.55 -21.58
CA SER A 1 -8.88 27.71 -22.18
C SER A 1 -8.03 28.59 -21.30
N LEU A 2 -6.86 28.10 -20.86
CA LEU A 2 -5.83 28.89 -20.18
C LEU A 2 -4.62 28.96 -21.12
N GLN A 3 -4.08 30.16 -21.32
CA GLN A 3 -3.05 30.45 -22.33
C GLN A 3 -1.74 30.80 -21.60
N PHE A 4 -0.69 29.99 -21.82
CA PHE A 4 0.68 30.31 -21.39
C PHE A 4 1.43 30.97 -22.55
N HIS A 5 2.06 32.11 -22.26
CA HIS A 5 2.83 32.89 -23.22
C HIS A 5 4.33 32.61 -23.02
N CYS A 6 5.02 32.17 -24.07
CA CYS A 6 6.47 32.29 -24.18
C CYS A 6 6.78 33.23 -25.35
N VAL A 7 7.72 34.16 -25.11
CA VAL A 7 8.13 35.23 -26.02
C VAL A 7 9.48 34.87 -26.63
N SER A 8 9.57 34.84 -27.96
CA SER A 8 10.85 34.85 -28.68
C SER A 8 10.89 36.01 -29.67
N SER A 9 12.02 36.72 -29.64
CA SER A 9 12.30 38.01 -30.30
C SER A 9 12.35 37.91 -31.83
N ARG A 10 11.89 38.99 -32.50
CA ARG A 10 11.64 39.09 -33.95
C ARG A 10 12.83 39.69 -34.71
N HIS A 11 13.21 39.08 -35.83
CA HIS A 11 13.78 39.81 -36.96
C HIS A 11 13.49 39.16 -38.32
N GLY A 12 13.00 39.97 -39.26
CA GLY A 12 12.99 39.67 -40.71
C GLY A 12 11.67 39.16 -41.30
N ASP A 13 11.14 39.86 -42.30
CA ASP A 13 9.83 39.70 -42.94
C ASP A 13 9.43 38.26 -43.30
N SER A 14 8.23 37.84 -42.86
CA SER A 14 7.53 36.63 -43.32
C SER A 14 6.03 36.80 -43.08
N PRO A 15 5.15 36.27 -43.96
CA PRO A 15 3.71 36.44 -43.83
C PRO A 15 3.25 35.86 -42.48
N SER A 16 2.45 36.62 -41.72
CA SER A 16 1.94 36.16 -40.42
C SER A 16 0.90 35.06 -40.66
N THR A 17 1.37 33.83 -40.78
CA THR A 17 0.48 32.67 -40.79
C THR A 17 0.03 32.47 -39.35
N THR A 18 -1.20 32.86 -39.03
CA THR A 18 -1.84 32.52 -37.76
C THR A 18 -1.92 31.00 -37.69
N VAL A 19 -1.03 30.38 -36.93
CA VAL A 19 -1.01 28.94 -36.70
C VAL A 19 -2.09 28.63 -35.66
N ASN A 20 -3.31 28.38 -36.13
CA ASN A 20 -4.38 27.83 -35.31
C ASN A 20 -4.15 26.32 -35.17
N GLN A 21 -3.29 25.94 -34.23
CA GLN A 21 -3.13 24.53 -33.87
C GLN A 21 -4.29 24.13 -32.97
N HIS A 22 -5.42 23.78 -33.60
CA HIS A 22 -6.49 23.03 -32.93
C HIS A 22 -6.00 21.60 -32.74
N LEU A 23 -5.15 21.41 -31.73
CA LEU A 23 -4.64 20.11 -31.36
C LEU A 23 -5.81 19.30 -30.81
N SER A 24 -6.34 18.40 -31.63
CA SER A 24 -7.29 17.40 -31.16
C SER A 24 -6.51 16.29 -30.45
N PHE A 25 -6.91 16.02 -29.21
CA PHE A 25 -6.43 14.88 -28.44
C PHE A 25 -7.31 13.64 -28.64
N ASP A 26 -8.18 13.62 -29.65
CA ASP A 26 -9.05 12.46 -29.95
C ASP A 26 -8.21 11.21 -30.22
N GLY A 27 -7.09 11.36 -30.93
CA GLY A 27 -6.14 10.26 -31.14
C GLY A 27 -5.55 9.75 -29.82
N VAL A 28 -5.15 10.65 -28.92
CA VAL A 28 -4.59 10.28 -27.61
C VAL A 28 -5.65 9.61 -26.73
N ARG A 29 -6.87 10.14 -26.71
CA ARG A 29 -7.99 9.57 -25.95
C ARG A 29 -8.37 8.19 -26.46
N LYS A 30 -8.42 8.01 -27.78
CA LYS A 30 -8.67 6.71 -28.40
C LYS A 30 -7.57 5.71 -28.05
N SER A 31 -6.31 6.11 -28.20
CA SER A 31 -5.17 5.25 -27.82
C SER A 31 -5.16 4.90 -26.33
N LEU A 32 -5.60 5.81 -25.47
CA LEU A 32 -5.74 5.55 -24.04
C LEU A 32 -6.84 4.50 -23.77
N SER A 33 -8.02 4.65 -24.39
CA SER A 33 -9.10 3.67 -24.27
C SER A 33 -8.71 2.30 -24.84
N ASP A 34 -8.03 2.27 -25.99
CA ASP A 34 -7.54 1.02 -26.59
C ASP A 34 -6.51 0.34 -25.67
N LEU A 35 -5.64 1.11 -25.01
CA LEU A 35 -4.68 0.59 -24.04
C LEU A 35 -5.36 0.06 -22.77
N GLU A 36 -6.37 0.76 -22.26
CA GLU A 36 -7.17 0.32 -21.11
C GLU A 36 -7.88 -1.01 -21.38
N GLU A 37 -8.44 -1.19 -22.58
CA GLU A 37 -9.07 -2.44 -23.00
C GLU A 37 -8.08 -3.61 -23.13
N GLU A 38 -6.85 -3.34 -23.58
CA GLU A 38 -5.79 -4.36 -23.62
C GLU A 38 -5.33 -4.77 -22.21
N LEU A 39 -5.35 -3.86 -21.23
CA LEU A 39 -5.02 -4.18 -19.84
C LEU A 39 -6.05 -5.15 -19.20
N ILE A 40 -7.32 -5.09 -19.62
CA ILE A 40 -8.40 -5.97 -19.12
C ILE A 40 -8.24 -7.42 -19.65
N LYS A 41 -7.53 -7.61 -20.78
CA LYS A 41 -7.31 -8.92 -21.41
C LYS A 41 -6.10 -9.69 -20.85
N ILE A 42 -5.29 -9.05 -20.01
CA ILE A 42 -4.10 -9.69 -19.43
C ILE A 42 -4.55 -10.77 -18.42
N PRO A 43 -4.02 -12.02 -18.50
CA PRO A 43 -4.47 -13.12 -17.64
C PRO A 43 -4.28 -12.86 -16.15
N GLN A 44 -5.10 -13.55 -15.36
CA GLN A 44 -5.30 -13.49 -13.91
C GLN A 44 -4.03 -13.76 -13.04
N HIS A 45 -2.87 -13.99 -13.65
CA HIS A 45 -1.58 -14.06 -12.96
C HIS A 45 -0.89 -12.68 -12.85
N ALA A 46 -1.41 -11.65 -13.51
CA ALA A 46 -1.05 -10.24 -13.25
C ALA A 46 -1.58 -9.71 -11.90
N VAL A 47 -2.35 -10.51 -11.16
CA VAL A 47 -2.79 -10.21 -9.78
C VAL A 47 -1.59 -10.08 -8.83
N ALA A 48 -0.47 -10.76 -9.10
CA ALA A 48 0.74 -10.65 -8.27
C ALA A 48 1.40 -9.26 -8.33
N ALA A 49 1.29 -8.54 -9.46
CA ALA A 49 1.90 -7.22 -9.61
C ALA A 49 1.05 -6.08 -9.03
N GLN A 50 -0.27 -6.28 -8.86
CA GLN A 50 -1.13 -5.31 -8.18
C GLN A 50 -0.97 -5.31 -6.66
N MET A 51 -0.29 -6.32 -6.09
CA MET A 51 0.06 -6.37 -4.66
C MET A 51 1.08 -5.31 -4.24
N ILE A 52 1.64 -4.54 -5.19
CA ILE A 52 2.63 -3.47 -4.93
C ILE A 52 1.98 -2.08 -5.01
N PHE A 53 0.79 -1.93 -5.62
CA PHE A 53 0.01 -0.68 -5.64
C PHE A 53 -1.35 -0.82 -4.94
N SER A 54 -1.43 -1.73 -3.97
CA SER A 54 -2.56 -1.77 -3.05
C SER A 54 -2.60 -0.45 -2.29
N SER A 55 -3.61 0.36 -2.58
CA SER A 55 -4.03 1.45 -1.70
C SER A 55 -4.07 0.96 -0.26
N GLU A 56 -3.77 1.84 0.70
CA GLU A 56 -3.89 1.54 2.13
C GLU A 56 -5.26 0.88 2.39
N PRO A 57 -5.30 -0.29 3.05
CA PRO A 57 -6.55 -1.02 3.27
C PRO A 57 -7.59 -0.12 3.95
N GLN A 58 -8.78 -0.01 3.37
CA GLN A 58 -9.83 0.92 3.84
C GLN A 58 -11.04 0.21 4.44
N SER A 59 -11.16 -1.10 4.24
CA SER A 59 -12.20 -1.93 4.82
C SER A 59 -11.63 -3.07 5.67
N ARG A 60 -12.46 -3.64 6.55
CA ARG A 60 -12.08 -4.81 7.35
C ARG A 60 -11.66 -5.97 6.44
N GLU A 61 -12.39 -6.18 5.36
CA GLU A 61 -12.17 -7.24 4.38
C GLU A 61 -10.80 -7.09 3.71
N ASP A 62 -10.37 -5.86 3.42
CA ASP A 62 -9.03 -5.59 2.87
C ASP A 62 -7.92 -5.98 3.86
N PHE A 63 -8.10 -5.68 5.15
CA PHE A 63 -7.14 -6.08 6.20
C PHE A 63 -7.08 -7.59 6.39
N LEU A 64 -8.18 -8.32 6.16
CA LEU A 64 -8.20 -9.78 6.31
C LEU A 64 -7.29 -10.49 5.30
N HIS A 65 -6.93 -9.86 4.18
CA HIS A 65 -5.92 -10.40 3.27
C HIS A 65 -4.52 -10.53 3.92
N TYR A 66 -4.25 -9.75 4.95
CA TYR A 66 -2.99 -9.78 5.71
C TYR A 66 -3.12 -10.54 7.04
N PHE A 67 -4.25 -11.24 7.25
CA PHE A 67 -4.46 -12.01 8.46
C PHE A 67 -3.45 -13.16 8.58
N CYS A 68 -2.91 -13.34 9.77
CA CYS A 68 -2.07 -14.46 10.14
C CYS A 68 -2.45 -14.91 11.55
N ASP A 69 -2.52 -16.22 11.77
CA ASP A 69 -2.73 -16.77 13.09
C ASP A 69 -1.46 -16.58 13.94
N LEU A 70 -1.58 -15.75 14.98
CA LEU A 70 -0.51 -15.48 15.93
C LEU A 70 -0.71 -16.28 17.21
N THR A 71 0.40 -16.79 17.75
CA THR A 71 0.47 -17.40 19.07
C THR A 71 1.65 -16.79 19.84
N LEU A 72 1.52 -16.69 21.15
CA LEU A 72 2.59 -16.20 22.02
C LEU A 72 3.57 -17.34 22.35
N ASP A 73 4.86 -17.02 22.39
CA ASP A 73 5.90 -17.95 22.81
C ASP A 73 5.98 -18.00 24.36
N PRO A 74 5.68 -19.13 25.00
CA PRO A 74 5.79 -19.28 26.45
C PRO A 74 7.20 -19.03 27.00
N ASN A 75 8.23 -19.14 26.16
CA ASN A 75 9.63 -18.92 26.56
C ASN A 75 10.00 -17.44 26.68
N THR A 76 9.20 -16.55 26.10
CA THR A 76 9.46 -15.09 26.14
C THR A 76 8.55 -14.38 27.14
N VAL A 77 7.40 -14.97 27.49
CA VAL A 77 6.37 -14.34 28.33
C VAL A 77 6.87 -14.02 29.75
N ASN A 78 6.56 -12.82 30.24
CA ASN A 78 6.92 -12.39 31.59
C ASN A 78 6.21 -13.25 32.67
N TYR A 79 6.86 -13.39 33.82
CA TYR A 79 6.33 -14.14 34.96
C TYR A 79 4.95 -13.66 35.45
N ASN A 80 4.57 -12.41 35.26
CA ASN A 80 3.28 -11.89 35.70
C ASN A 80 2.13 -12.13 34.72
N LEU A 81 2.38 -12.80 33.59
CA LEU A 81 1.38 -13.03 32.55
C LEU A 81 0.95 -14.49 32.52
N ILE A 82 -0.33 -14.74 32.34
CA ILE A 82 -0.91 -16.08 32.17
C ILE A 82 -1.38 -16.20 30.72
N LEU A 83 -0.83 -17.18 30.02
CA LEU A 83 -1.29 -17.57 28.69
C LEU A 83 -2.51 -18.51 28.78
N SER A 84 -3.49 -18.30 27.91
CA SER A 84 -4.65 -19.17 27.73
C SER A 84 -5.03 -19.27 26.25
N GLU A 85 -6.06 -20.06 25.95
CA GLU A 85 -6.57 -20.24 24.57
C GLU A 85 -5.45 -20.57 23.58
N GLU A 86 -4.67 -21.62 23.88
CA GLU A 86 -3.54 -22.03 23.03
C GLU A 86 -2.50 -20.90 22.81
N ASN A 87 -2.25 -20.12 23.87
CA ASN A 87 -1.35 -18.96 23.87
C ASN A 87 -1.81 -17.80 22.98
N ARG A 88 -3.12 -17.69 22.72
CA ARG A 88 -3.72 -16.60 21.94
C ARG A 88 -4.35 -15.52 22.82
N ALA A 89 -4.51 -15.81 24.11
CA ALA A 89 -4.99 -14.86 25.11
C ALA A 89 -4.00 -14.71 26.25
N VAL A 90 -3.97 -13.51 26.86
CA VAL A 90 -3.11 -13.20 28.01
C VAL A 90 -3.90 -12.49 29.10
N THR A 91 -3.60 -12.82 30.36
CA THR A 91 -4.14 -12.12 31.52
C THR A 91 -3.02 -11.78 32.51
N CYS A 92 -3.15 -10.67 33.23
CA CYS A 92 -2.16 -10.26 34.23
C CYS A 92 -2.48 -10.88 35.59
N SER A 93 -1.44 -11.38 36.26
CA SER A 93 -1.47 -11.92 37.61
C SER A 93 -0.52 -11.11 38.49
N LYS A 94 -0.89 -10.93 39.77
CA LYS A 94 0.02 -10.37 40.79
C LYS A 94 1.04 -11.38 41.32
N LYS A 95 0.86 -12.66 40.97
CA LYS A 95 1.75 -13.75 41.35
C LYS A 95 2.53 -14.19 40.13
N ASP A 96 3.81 -14.41 40.32
CA ASP A 96 4.67 -15.00 39.30
C ASP A 96 4.17 -16.40 38.93
N GLN A 97 4.04 -16.61 37.62
CA GLN A 97 3.72 -17.90 37.03
C GLN A 97 4.96 -18.80 37.05
N PRO A 98 4.77 -20.12 37.23
CA PRO A 98 5.86 -21.07 37.37
C PRO A 98 6.51 -21.41 36.02
N TYR A 99 6.85 -20.40 35.22
CA TYR A 99 7.59 -20.59 33.98
C TYR A 99 9.05 -20.93 34.28
N SER A 100 9.65 -21.79 33.47
CA SER A 100 11.07 -22.09 33.58
C SER A 100 11.93 -20.90 33.12
N ASP A 101 13.08 -20.71 33.75
CA ASP A 101 14.07 -19.72 33.33
C ASP A 101 14.45 -19.94 31.86
N HIS A 102 14.46 -18.85 31.09
CA HIS A 102 14.82 -18.87 29.68
C HIS A 102 15.52 -17.54 29.31
N PRO A 103 16.62 -17.56 28.54
CA PRO A 103 17.40 -16.35 28.24
C PRO A 103 16.63 -15.28 27.45
N GLN A 104 15.55 -15.67 26.77
CA GLN A 104 14.69 -14.74 26.03
C GLN A 104 13.49 -14.25 26.86
N ARG A 105 13.36 -14.68 28.12
CA ARG A 105 12.23 -14.29 28.96
C ARG A 105 12.37 -12.84 29.39
N PHE A 106 11.28 -12.10 29.29
CA PHE A 106 11.24 -10.74 29.81
C PHE A 106 11.09 -10.79 31.34
N ASP A 107 12.08 -10.27 32.06
CA ASP A 107 12.02 -10.13 33.52
C ASP A 107 11.22 -8.89 33.95
N TYR A 108 11.27 -7.84 33.14
CA TYR A 108 10.58 -6.58 33.39
C TYR A 108 9.89 -6.08 32.13
N CYS A 109 8.70 -5.51 32.29
CA CYS A 109 7.95 -4.88 31.20
C CYS A 109 7.81 -3.38 31.48
N ASN A 110 8.45 -2.53 30.67
CA ASN A 110 8.14 -1.10 30.62
C ASN A 110 6.99 -0.96 29.61
N GLN A 111 5.78 -0.63 30.04
CA GLN A 111 4.67 -0.28 29.16
C GLN A 111 4.26 1.17 29.37
#